data_AF-A0A933UKL4-F1
#
_entry.id   AF-A0A933UKL4-F1
#
_cell.length_a   1.000
_cell.length_b   1.000
_cell.length_c   1.000
_cell.angle_alpha   90.00
_cell.angle_beta   90.00
_cell.angle_gamma   90.00
#
_symmetry.space_group_name_H-M   'P 1'
#
loop_
_entity.id
_entity.type
_entity.pdbx_description
1 polymer ?
#
loop_
_entity_poly.entity_id
_entity_poly.type
_entity_poly.pdbx_seq_one_letter_code
_entity_poly.pdbx_strand_id
1 'polypeptide(L)'
;MRQVPALPIVGSFAERLLVDDLPDLQPAQRREVVAFIAHRVDSLPSFTRFGVLAIGTVFRMLVAVPGGWLGAKLLMKLPLPFVGEYPRLMRSLGFAYVWEHWPTTTPTGALA
;
A
#
# COMPACT_ATOMS: atom_id res chain seq x y z
N MET A 1 14.68 7.60 17.20
CA MET A 1 14.67 8.31 15.90
C MET A 1 13.24 8.75 15.62
N ARG A 2 12.99 10.06 15.42
CA ARG A 2 11.64 10.60 15.19
C ARG A 2 11.15 10.17 13.79
N GLN A 3 10.06 9.42 13.73
CA GLN A 3 9.34 9.12 12.50
C GLN A 3 8.64 10.38 12.00
N VAL A 4 9.05 10.89 10.84
CA VAL A 4 8.43 12.04 10.17
C VAL A 4 7.16 11.54 9.44
N PRO A 5 6.02 12.25 9.49
CA PRO A 5 4.74 11.72 9.03
C PRO A 5 4.52 11.89 7.52
N ALA A 6 5.07 10.98 6.72
CA ALA A 6 4.40 10.58 5.47
C ALA A 6 3.23 9.59 5.70
N LEU A 7 3.02 9.29 6.98
CA LEU A 7 2.18 8.27 7.61
C LEU A 7 0.70 8.17 7.16
N PRO A 8 -0.04 9.24 6.75
CA PRO A 8 -1.47 9.07 6.42
C PRO A 8 -1.79 8.91 4.92
N ILE A 9 -0.95 9.39 3.99
CA ILE A 9 -1.29 9.41 2.56
C ILE A 9 -1.17 8.01 1.95
N VAL A 10 -0.01 7.39 2.07
CA VAL A 10 0.25 6.06 1.52
C VAL A 10 -0.37 4.98 2.41
N GLY A 11 -0.33 5.18 3.74
CA GLY A 11 -0.73 4.17 4.71
C GLY A 11 -2.19 3.72 4.58
N SER A 12 -3.12 4.67 4.39
CA SER A 12 -4.55 4.36 4.26
C SER A 12 -4.88 3.52 3.02
N PHE A 13 -4.18 3.78 1.92
CA PHE A 13 -4.30 3.00 0.70
C PHE A 13 -3.66 1.61 0.84
N ALA A 14 -2.41 1.55 1.34
CA ALA A 14 -1.68 0.30 1.51
C ALA A 14 -2.39 -0.66 2.47
N GLU A 15 -2.94 -0.15 3.58
CA GLU A 15 -3.76 -0.92 4.51
C GLU A 15 -4.96 -1.55 3.79
N ARG A 16 -5.71 -0.76 3.02
CA ARG A 16 -6.90 -1.22 2.29
C ARG A 16 -6.55 -2.26 1.22
N LEU A 17 -5.45 -2.04 0.52
CA LEU A 17 -4.94 -2.95 -0.50
C LEU A 17 -4.54 -4.29 0.11
N LEU A 18 -3.83 -4.28 1.24
CA LEU A 18 -3.41 -5.49 1.95
C LEU A 18 -4.59 -6.26 2.54
N VAL A 19 -5.64 -5.58 3.02
CA VAL A 19 -6.86 -6.26 3.49
C VAL A 19 -7.56 -6.99 2.34
N ASP A 20 -7.58 -6.41 1.14
CA ASP A 20 -8.20 -7.03 -0.03
C ASP A 20 -7.35 -8.17 -0.62
N ASP A 21 -6.02 -8.00 -0.66
CA ASP A 21 -5.11 -8.97 -1.27
C ASP A 21 -4.69 -10.09 -0.29
N LEU A 22 -4.63 -9.81 1.02
CA LEU A 22 -4.23 -10.74 2.10
C LEU A 22 -5.22 -10.66 3.29
N PRO A 23 -6.45 -11.17 3.12
CA PRO A 23 -7.53 -11.01 4.10
C PRO A 23 -7.24 -11.67 5.46
N ASP A 24 -6.44 -12.74 5.50
CA ASP A 24 -6.12 -13.49 6.72
C ASP A 24 -4.83 -13.00 7.41
N LEU A 25 -4.19 -11.95 6.88
CA LEU A 25 -3.00 -11.37 7.49
C LEU A 25 -3.37 -10.69 8.82
N GLN A 26 -2.64 -11.03 9.89
CA GLN A 26 -2.96 -10.51 11.20
C GLN A 26 -2.84 -8.97 11.25
N PRO A 27 -3.72 -8.27 11.98
CA PRO A 27 -3.67 -6.81 12.06
C PRO A 27 -2.36 -6.21 12.58
N ALA A 28 -1.59 -6.97 13.36
CA ALA A 28 -0.26 -6.55 13.81
C ALA A 28 0.76 -6.59 12.65
N GLN A 29 0.82 -7.71 11.93
CA GLN A 29 1.70 -7.90 10.77
C GLN A 29 1.38 -6.90 9.66
N ARG A 30 0.09 -6.66 9.40
CA ARG A 30 -0.33 -5.68 8.39
C ARG A 30 0.14 -4.26 8.70
N ARG A 31 0.00 -3.80 9.96
CA ARG A 31 0.50 -2.49 10.38
C ARG A 31 2.01 -2.36 10.21
N GLU A 32 2.74 -3.43 10.48
CA GLU A 32 4.19 -3.50 10.29
C GLU A 32 4.57 -3.35 8.80
N VAL A 33 3.89 -4.08 7.93
CA VAL A 33 4.09 -4.00 6.46
C VAL A 33 3.76 -2.60 5.95
N VAL A 34 2.65 -2.00 6.41
CA VAL A 34 2.29 -0.63 6.04
C VAL A 34 3.34 0.39 6.50
N ALA A 35 3.88 0.23 7.71
CA ALA A 35 4.96 1.07 8.21
C ALA A 35 6.24 0.92 7.36
N PHE A 36 6.58 -0.31 6.97
CA PHE A 36 7.70 -0.57 6.06
C PHE A 36 7.50 0.11 4.71
N ILE A 37 6.33 -0.05 4.08
CA ILE A 37 5.99 0.58 2.80
C ILE A 37 6.13 2.11 2.89
N ALA A 38 5.56 2.72 3.94
CA ALA A 38 5.65 4.17 4.14
C ALA A 38 7.11 4.63 4.26
N HIS A 39 7.93 3.91 5.02
CA HIS A 39 9.36 4.21 5.17
C HIS A 39 10.14 4.07 3.86
N ARG A 40 9.83 3.03 3.05
CA ARG A 40 10.44 2.84 1.73
C ARG A 40 10.07 3.95 0.76
N VAL A 41 8.81 4.39 0.74
CA VAL A 41 8.39 5.53 -0.09
C VAL A 41 9.09 6.82 0.33
N ASP A 42 9.30 7.03 1.64
CA ASP A 42 10.00 8.21 2.15
C ASP A 42 11.48 8.26 1.79
N SER A 43 12.10 7.11 1.56
CA SER A 43 13.50 7.00 1.15
C SER A 43 13.71 7.06 -0.37
N LEU A 44 12.64 7.22 -1.16
CA LEU A 44 12.75 7.36 -2.62
C LEU A 44 13.38 8.69 -3.02
N PRO A 45 14.06 8.75 -4.19
CA PRO A 45 14.51 10.00 -4.80
C PRO A 45 13.36 11.01 -4.91
N SER A 46 13.65 12.30 -4.69
CA SER A 46 12.64 13.35 -4.52
C SER A 46 11.61 13.44 -5.65
N PHE A 47 12.02 13.24 -6.91
CA PHE A 47 11.13 13.26 -8.07
C PHE A 47 10.15 12.07 -8.05
N THR A 48 10.64 10.86 -7.78
CA THR A 48 9.81 9.66 -7.66
C THR A 48 8.88 9.77 -6.46
N ARG A 49 9.39 10.25 -5.32
CA ARG A 49 8.58 10.48 -4.12
C ARG A 49 7.44 11.45 -4.39
N PHE A 50 7.69 12.54 -5.13
CA PHE A 50 6.65 13.48 -5.53
C PHE A 50 5.54 12.81 -6.36
N GLY A 51 5.89 12.01 -7.37
CA GLY A 51 4.91 11.28 -8.17
C GLY A 51 4.07 10.30 -7.34
N VAL A 52 4.72 9.54 -6.46
CA VAL A 52 4.07 8.58 -5.55
C VAL A 52 3.12 9.29 -4.57
N LEU A 53 3.52 10.45 -4.03
CA LEU A 53 2.68 11.24 -3.13
C LEU A 53 1.50 11.89 -3.87
N ALA A 54 1.69 12.38 -5.10
CA ALA A 54 0.62 12.94 -5.90
C ALA A 54 -0.46 11.89 -6.20
N ILE A 55 -0.05 10.71 -6.68
CA ILE A 55 -0.96 9.59 -6.95
C ILE A 55 -1.60 9.08 -5.65
N GLY A 56 -0.80 8.92 -4.58
CA GLY A 56 -1.29 8.51 -3.27
C GLY A 56 -2.34 9.47 -2.70
N THR A 57 -2.22 10.77 -2.98
CA THR A 57 -3.22 11.77 -2.57
C THR A 57 -4.55 11.56 -3.29
N VAL A 58 -4.53 11.26 -4.59
CA VAL A 58 -5.75 10.93 -5.36
C VAL A 58 -6.43 9.69 -4.77
N PHE A 59 -5.67 8.61 -4.53
CA PHE A 59 -6.21 7.40 -3.93
C PHE A 59 -6.73 7.63 -2.50
N ARG A 60 -6.05 8.45 -1.70
CA ARG A 60 -6.55 8.83 -0.38
C ARG A 60 -7.87 9.57 -0.46
N MET A 61 -8.01 10.52 -1.38
CA MET A 61 -9.28 11.24 -1.57
C MET A 61 -10.40 10.28 -1.98
N LEU A 62 -10.11 9.29 -2.84
CA LEU A 62 -11.07 8.25 -3.20
C LEU A 62 -11.46 7.39 -1.99
N VAL A 63 -10.49 6.94 -1.19
CA VAL A 63 -10.76 6.06 -0.03
C VAL A 63 -11.44 6.80 1.13
N ALA A 64 -11.27 8.12 1.23
CA ALA A 64 -11.89 8.94 2.27
C ALA A 64 -13.42 9.07 2.13
N VAL A 65 -13.97 8.85 0.93
CA VAL A 65 -15.42 8.93 0.68
C VAL A 65 -16.08 7.57 0.94
N PRO A 66 -17.27 7.51 1.59
CA PRO A 66 -18.03 6.26 1.72
C PRO A 66 -18.26 5.58 0.36
N GLY A 67 -17.85 4.32 0.23
CA GLY A 67 -17.94 3.57 -1.05
C GLY A 67 -16.85 3.88 -2.08
N GLY A 68 -15.97 4.86 -1.82
CA GLY A 68 -14.95 5.28 -2.77
C GLY A 68 -13.83 4.25 -3.01
N TRP A 69 -13.76 3.18 -2.22
CA TRP A 69 -12.94 2.00 -2.51
C TRP A 69 -13.31 1.34 -3.84
N LEU A 70 -14.60 1.32 -4.21
CA LEU A 70 -15.03 0.80 -5.51
C LEU A 70 -14.48 1.68 -6.64
N GLY A 71 -14.50 2.99 -6.47
CA GLY A 71 -13.88 3.95 -7.39
C GLY A 71 -12.37 3.76 -7.50
N ALA A 72 -11.68 3.56 -6.38
CA ALA A 72 -10.25 3.23 -6.37
C ALA A 72 -9.96 1.93 -7.13
N LYS A 73 -10.75 0.87 -6.95
CA LYS A 73 -10.63 -0.38 -7.69
C LYS A 73 -10.82 -0.22 -9.19
N LEU A 74 -11.81 0.56 -9.61
CA LEU A 74 -12.03 0.88 -11.02
C LEU A 74 -10.85 1.67 -11.58
N LEU A 75 -10.35 2.63 -10.82
CA LEU A 75 -9.20 3.44 -11.21
C LEU A 75 -7.92 2.60 -11.39
N MET A 76 -7.70 1.60 -10.54
CA MET A 76 -6.58 0.65 -10.68
C MET A 76 -6.67 -0.24 -11.93
N LYS A 77 -7.87 -0.41 -12.48
CA LYS A 77 -8.10 -1.23 -13.69
C LYS A 77 -7.97 -0.43 -14.99
N LEU A 78 -7.92 0.90 -14.90
CA LEU A 78 -7.74 1.74 -16.08
C LEU A 78 -6.28 1.61 -16.59
N PRO A 79 -6.07 1.53 -17.91
CA PRO A 79 -4.72 1.40 -18.51
C PRO A 79 -3.98 2.74 -18.51
N LEU A 80 -3.85 3.35 -17.33
CA LEU A 80 -3.16 4.62 -17.12
C LEU A 80 -1.72 4.33 -16.70
N PRO A 81 -0.70 4.80 -17.48
CA PRO A 81 0.69 4.38 -17.36
C PRO A 81 1.35 4.68 -15.99
N PHE A 82 0.76 5.57 -15.18
CA PHE A 82 1.26 5.90 -13.84
C PHE A 82 0.35 5.45 -12.71
N VAL A 83 -0.97 5.34 -12.96
CA VAL A 83 -1.95 5.03 -11.92
C VAL A 83 -1.97 3.53 -11.61
N GLY A 84 -1.72 2.66 -12.61
CA GLY A 84 -1.57 1.23 -12.40
C GLY A 84 -0.23 0.83 -11.76
N GLU A 85 0.81 1.65 -11.92
CA GLU A 85 2.14 1.38 -11.36
C GLU A 85 2.20 1.62 -9.86
N TYR A 86 1.41 2.56 -9.34
CA TYR A 86 1.32 2.82 -7.90
C TYR A 86 0.85 1.60 -7.07
N PRO A 87 -0.31 0.96 -7.34
CA PRO A 87 -0.71 -0.25 -6.62
C PRO A 87 0.24 -1.42 -6.88
N ARG A 88 0.87 -1.49 -8.06
CA ARG A 88 1.87 -2.51 -8.37
C ARG A 88 3.11 -2.39 -7.47
N LEU A 89 3.62 -1.17 -7.29
CA LEU A 89 4.72 -0.87 -6.36
C LEU A 89 4.34 -1.29 -4.93
N MET A 90 3.15 -0.91 -4.47
CA MET A 90 2.67 -1.23 -3.12
C MET A 90 2.58 -2.75 -2.90
N ARG A 91 2.02 -3.50 -3.85
CA ARG A 91 1.99 -4.97 -3.80
C ARG A 91 3.38 -5.57 -3.78
N SER A 92 4.27 -5.09 -4.66
CA SER A 92 5.63 -5.60 -4.74
C SER A 92 6.37 -5.42 -3.41
N LEU A 93 6.29 -4.23 -2.79
CA LEU A 93 6.91 -3.97 -1.49
C LEU A 93 6.26 -4.78 -0.37
N GLY A 94 4.92 -4.82 -0.34
CA GLY A 94 4.16 -5.52 0.69
C GLY A 94 4.41 -7.02 0.66
N PHE A 95 4.30 -7.67 -0.51
CA PHE A 95 4.51 -9.10 -0.65
C PHE A 95 5.96 -9.49 -0.42
N ALA A 96 6.93 -8.71 -0.93
CA ALA A 96 8.33 -8.96 -0.63
C ALA A 96 8.57 -8.97 0.89
N TYR A 97 8.05 -7.97 1.61
CA TYR A 97 8.21 -7.90 3.08
C TYR A 97 7.53 -9.08 3.79
N VAL A 98 6.29 -9.41 3.42
CA VAL A 98 5.52 -10.50 4.06
C VAL A 98 6.24 -11.83 3.92
N TRP A 99 6.63 -12.22 2.71
CA TRP A 99 7.25 -13.52 2.48
C TRP A 99 8.72 -13.57 2.89
N GLU A 100 9.40 -12.43 3.05
CA GLU A 100 10.73 -12.36 3.66
C GLU A 100 10.67 -12.57 5.19
N HIS A 101 9.66 -12.02 5.87
CA HIS A 101 9.54 -12.11 7.34
C HIS A 101 8.75 -13.33 7.81
N TRP A 102 7.75 -13.77 7.03
CA TRP A 102 6.88 -14.91 7.31
C TRP A 102 6.82 -15.82 6.08
N PRO A 103 7.86 -16.63 5.82
CA PRO A 103 7.97 -17.41 4.60
C PRO A 103 6.90 -18.51 4.47
N THR A 104 6.31 -18.94 5.58
CA THR A 104 5.22 -19.92 5.61
C THR A 104 3.84 -19.28 5.42
N THR A 105 3.76 -17.98 5.10
CA THR A 105 2.48 -17.31 4.87
C THR A 105 1.79 -17.88 3.61
N THR A 106 0.50 -18.22 3.76
CA THR A 106 -0.37 -18.67 2.67
C THR A 106 -0.70 -17.51 1.72
N PRO A 107 -1.22 -17.80 0.51
CA PRO A 107 -1.65 -16.75 -0.42
C PRO A 107 -2.72 -15.79 0.13
N THR A 108 -3.44 -16.16 1.19
CA THR A 108 -4.44 -15.30 1.84
C THR A 108 -3.89 -14.52 3.03
N GLY A 109 -2.65 -14.77 3.46
CA GLY A 109 -2.01 -14.07 4.59
C GLY A 109 -1.97 -14.85 5.91
N ALA A 110 -2.52 -16.06 5.98
CA ALA A 110 -2.46 -16.91 7.17
C ALA A 110 -1.07 -17.52 7.34
N LEU A 111 -0.66 -17.83 8.58
CA LEU A 111 0.53 -18.66 8.80
C LEU A 111 0.16 -20.12 8.53
N ALA A 112 0.88 -20.78 7.62
CA ALA A 112 0.76 -22.23 7.38
C ALA A 112 1.32 -23.05 8.53
#